data_AF-A0A5K1GKW1-F1
#
_entry.id   AF-A0A5K1GKW1-F1
#
_cell.length_a   1.000
_cell.length_b   1.000
_cell.length_c   1.000
_cell.angle_alpha   90.00
_cell.angle_beta   90.00
_cell.angle_gamma   90.00
#
_symmetry.space_group_name_H-M   'P 1'
#
loop_
_entity.id
_entity.type
_entity.pdbx_description
1 polymer ?
#
loop_
_entity_poly.entity_id
_entity_poly.type
_entity_poly.pdbx_seq_one_letter_code
_entity_poly.pdbx_strand_id
1 'polypeptide(L)' 'GLVPLAGSNDESWCQGLDGLASRSAAYYQQGARFAK' A
#
# COMPACT_ATOMS: atom_id res chain seq x y z
N GLY A 1 -4.83 -1.75 -0.81
CA GLY A 1 -6.31 -1.74 -0.83
C GLY A 1 -6.83 -1.95 0.57
N LEU A 2 -8.13 -1.76 0.81
CA LEU A 2 -8.72 -2.06 2.13
C LEU A 2 -9.04 -3.55 2.25
N VAL A 3 -8.86 -4.11 3.43
CA VAL A 3 -9.38 -5.43 3.79
C VAL A 3 -10.09 -5.39 5.13
N PRO A 4 -11.09 -6.27 5.35
CA PRO A 4 -11.82 -6.32 6.61
C PRO A 4 -10.89 -6.58 7.80
N LEU A 5 -11.10 -5.84 8.89
CA LEU A 5 -10.42 -6.07 10.16
C LEU A 5 -11.19 -7.13 10.94
N ALA A 6 -10.61 -8.32 11.10
CA ALA A 6 -11.25 -9.43 11.78
C ALA A 6 -11.57 -9.09 13.24
N GLY A 7 -12.81 -9.35 13.68
CA GLY A 7 -13.27 -9.03 15.03
C GLY A 7 -13.65 -7.57 15.27
N SER A 8 -13.72 -6.74 14.22
CA SER A 8 -14.21 -5.36 14.28
C SER A 8 -15.67 -5.23 13.83
N ASN A 9 -16.27 -4.07 14.08
CA ASN A 9 -17.62 -3.73 13.61
C ASN A 9 -17.56 -3.09 12.22
N ASP A 10 -17.46 -3.93 11.18
CA ASP A 10 -17.36 -3.52 9.78
C ASP A 10 -16.20 -2.55 9.46
N GLU A 11 -15.12 -2.60 10.25
CA GLU A 11 -13.93 -1.79 9.99
C GLU A 11 -12.97 -2.49 9.01
N SER A 12 -12.06 -1.72 8.44
CA SER A 12 -11.07 -2.20 7.47
C SER A 12 -9.71 -1.57 7.69
N TRP A 13 -8.65 -2.23 7.23
CA TRP A 13 -7.29 -1.72 7.27
C TRP A 13 -6.62 -1.71 5.88
N CYS A 14 -5.65 -0.82 5.71
CA CYS A 14 -4.92 -0.66 4.45
C CYS A 14 -3.81 -1.69 4.29
N GLN A 15 -3.86 -2.45 3.21
CA GLN A 15 -2.80 -3.33 2.74
C GLN A 15 -1.97 -2.71 1.62
N GLY A 16 -0.78 -3.27 1.39
CA GLY A 16 0.11 -2.91 0.28
C GLY A 16 1.58 -2.77 0.64
N LEU A 17 1.98 -3.09 1.87
CA LEU A 17 3.37 -2.99 2.33
C LEU A 17 4.29 -4.05 1.69
N ASP A 18 3.74 -5.22 1.34
CA ASP A 18 4.50 -6.28 0.68
C ASP A 18 5.06 -5.79 -0.66
N GLY A 19 6.38 -5.81 -0.82
CA GLY A 19 7.08 -5.33 -2.01
C GLY A 19 7.01 -3.81 -2.23
N LEU A 20 6.55 -3.01 -1.24
CA LEU A 20 6.42 -1.56 -1.37
C LEU A 20 7.76 -0.90 -1.73
N ALA A 21 8.86 -1.28 -1.06
CA ALA A 21 10.18 -0.71 -1.33
C ALA A 21 10.63 -0.94 -2.78
N SER A 22 10.52 -2.18 -3.28
CA SER A 22 10.89 -2.53 -4.66
C SER A 22 10.05 -1.79 -5.69
N ARG A 23 8.72 -1.68 -5.46
CA ARG A 23 7.84 -0.91 -6.34
C ARG A 23 8.17 0.58 -6.33
N SER A 24 8.36 1.17 -5.15
CA SER A 24 8.72 2.58 -5.02
C SER A 24 10.04 2.91 -5.72
N ALA A 25 11.04 2.03 -5.63
CA ALA A 25 12.30 2.19 -6.36
C ALA A 25 12.08 2.15 -7.89
N ALA A 26 11.30 1.21 -8.40
CA ALA A 26 10.95 1.12 -9.81
C ALA A 26 10.17 2.35 -10.30
N TYR A 27 9.19 2.84 -9.52
CA TYR A 27 8.44 4.04 -9.86
C TYR A 27 9.31 5.29 -9.85
N TYR A 28 10.27 5.39 -8.92
CA TYR A 28 11.21 6.51 -8.91
C TYR A 28 12.08 6.53 -10.17
N GLN A 29 12.55 5.36 -10.63
CA GLN A 29 13.28 5.21 -11.89
C GLN A 29 12.42 5.63 -13.09
N GLN A 30 11.12 5.39 -13.03
CA GLN A 30 10.14 5.82 -14.04
C GLN A 30 9.75 7.31 -13.92
N GLY A 31 10.32 8.06 -12.97
CA GLY A 31 10.12 9.50 -12.84
C GLY A 31 9.16 9.93 -11.72
N ALA A 32 8.56 9.00 -10.97
CA ALA A 32 7.69 9.36 -9.85
C ALA A 32 8.47 10.05 -8.73
N ARG A 33 7.89 11.09 -8.13
CA ARG A 33 8.50 11.86 -7.02
C ARG A 33 7.61 11.99 -5.79
N PHE A 34 6.43 11.38 -5.82
CA PHE A 34 5.52 11.27 -4.69
C PHE A 34 4.73 9.95 -4.79
N ALA A 35 4.12 9.52 -3.69
CA ALA A 35 3.26 8.35 -3.61
C ALA A 35 2.06 8.61 -2.67
N LYS A 36 1.03 7.77 -2.74
CA LYS A 36 -0.17 7.80 -1.91
C LYS A 36 -0.65 6.38 -1.60
#